data_AF-W8KUU8-F1
#
_entry.id   AF-W8KUU8-F1
#
_cell.length_a   1.000
_cell.length_b   1.000
_cell.length_c   1.000
_cell.angle_alpha   90.00
_cell.angle_beta   90.00
_cell.angle_gamma   90.00
#
_symmetry.space_group_name_H-M   'P 1'
#
loop_
_entity.id
_entity.type
_entity.pdbx_description
1 polymer ?
#
loop_
_entity_poly.entity_id
_entity_poly.type
_entity_poly.pdbx_seq_one_letter_code
_entity_poly.pdbx_strand_id
1 'polypeptide(L)'
;MALQDGRTAFIYTLIEHKSWPDMGAPLQLMGYRHRIWTRYAQDKPERLRALPPIITLLVYHGRTSWDVPTRLIDCIDADEDLLELQRDGRYTVKDLTGSAPVYEDFSDHPLLRAGLAALAWAFVKHFQPEQLARLLQDLPDEHPLTRQILIYIVRVHTMTEDEFKQGVAMAKPHLEEALTMSLAQEWMDRGEAKGVQKGEAQMLIWLLEQKFGSQAPKAYQDSIEKADEPHVVSHPRSRLGRPVCSPPTA
;
A
#
# COMPACT_ATOMS: atom_id res chain seq x y z
N MET A 1 7.51 23.60 -28.91
CA MET A 1 6.29 23.57 -29.73
C MET A 1 5.09 23.69 -28.79
N ALA A 2 4.00 24.32 -29.22
CA ALA A 2 2.74 24.37 -28.47
C ALA A 2 1.68 23.55 -29.23
N LEU A 3 0.85 22.80 -28.51
CA LEU A 3 -0.35 22.18 -29.07
C LEU A 3 -1.37 23.26 -29.41
N GLN A 4 -2.36 22.92 -30.24
CA GLN A 4 -3.44 23.84 -30.64
C GLN A 4 -4.27 24.35 -29.45
N ASP A 5 -4.23 23.68 -28.31
CA ASP A 5 -4.91 24.07 -27.06
C ASP A 5 -4.01 24.87 -26.09
N GLY A 6 -2.83 25.32 -26.55
CA GLY A 6 -1.92 26.15 -25.75
C GLY A 6 -1.02 25.38 -24.78
N ARG A 7 -1.14 24.05 -24.68
CA ARG A 7 -0.21 23.23 -23.88
C ARG A 7 1.16 23.17 -24.56
N THR A 8 2.23 23.31 -23.77
CA THR A 8 3.60 23.09 -24.27
C THR A 8 3.78 21.60 -24.63
N ALA A 9 4.07 21.31 -25.90
CA ALA A 9 4.35 19.97 -26.39
C ALA A 9 5.87 19.76 -26.47
N PHE A 10 6.36 18.78 -25.73
CA PHE A 10 7.68 18.21 -25.94
C PHE A 10 7.51 16.93 -26.74
N ILE A 11 7.92 16.95 -28.01
CA ILE A 11 7.96 15.76 -28.85
C ILE A 11 9.33 15.11 -28.65
N TYR A 12 9.34 13.90 -28.10
CA TYR A 12 10.53 13.08 -28.08
C TYR A 12 10.52 12.20 -29.32
N THR A 13 11.57 12.30 -30.13
CA THR A 13 11.78 11.39 -31.26
C THR A 13 12.79 10.34 -30.88
N LEU A 14 12.38 9.07 -30.90
CA LEU A 14 13.26 7.93 -30.75
C LEU A 14 13.59 7.42 -32.15
N ILE A 15 14.84 7.56 -32.57
CA ILE A 15 15.31 7.09 -33.88
C ILE A 15 16.22 5.88 -33.66
N GLU A 16 15.83 4.73 -34.18
CA GLU A 16 16.62 3.50 -34.17
C GLU A 16 16.97 3.12 -35.62
N HIS A 17 18.20 2.67 -35.87
CA HIS A 17 18.60 2.13 -37.18
C HIS A 17 18.88 0.63 -37.09
N LYS A 18 18.34 -0.15 -38.03
CA LYS A 18 18.57 -1.60 -38.14
C LYS A 18 18.99 -1.97 -39.56
N SER A 19 19.99 -2.85 -39.67
CA SER A 19 20.44 -3.43 -40.95
C SER A 19 19.92 -4.85 -41.22
N TRP A 20 19.19 -5.44 -40.26
CA TRP A 20 18.47 -6.70 -40.42
C TRP A 20 17.08 -6.64 -39.74
N PRO A 21 16.10 -7.47 -40.16
CA PRO A 21 14.81 -7.59 -39.49
C PRO A 21 15.00 -8.23 -38.10
N ASP A 22 15.11 -7.38 -37.08
CA ASP A 22 15.29 -7.82 -35.70
C ASP A 22 13.94 -8.08 -35.04
N MET A 23 13.60 -9.35 -34.82
CA MET A 23 12.35 -9.76 -34.17
C MET A 23 12.16 -9.15 -32.77
N GLY A 24 13.25 -8.74 -32.11
CA GLY A 24 13.21 -8.05 -30.82
C GLY A 24 12.88 -6.56 -30.89
N ALA A 25 12.81 -5.97 -32.09
CA ALA A 25 12.66 -4.52 -32.26
C ALA A 25 11.39 -3.94 -31.58
N PRO A 26 10.19 -4.55 -31.69
CA PRO A 26 8.99 -4.01 -31.02
C PRO A 26 9.14 -3.93 -29.49
N LEU A 27 9.73 -4.97 -28.89
CA LEU A 27 9.98 -5.03 -27.45
C LEU A 27 11.07 -4.02 -27.03
N GLN A 28 12.16 -3.94 -27.80
CA GLN A 28 13.26 -2.98 -27.57
C GLN A 28 12.73 -1.54 -27.58
N LEU A 29 11.95 -1.17 -28.59
CA LEU A 29 11.39 0.18 -28.75
C LEU A 29 10.40 0.52 -27.63
N MET A 30 9.57 -0.44 -27.20
CA MET A 30 8.70 -0.24 -26.03
C MET A 30 9.52 -0.03 -24.75
N GLY A 31 10.59 -0.80 -24.56
CA GLY A 31 11.53 -0.62 -23.45
C GLY A 31 12.19 0.75 -23.44
N TYR A 32 12.54 1.30 -24.60
CA TYR A 32 13.05 2.66 -24.70
C TYR A 32 12.02 3.72 -24.31
N ARG A 33 10.77 3.60 -24.75
CA ARG A 33 9.68 4.51 -24.35
C ARG A 33 9.50 4.50 -22.83
N HIS A 34 9.44 3.31 -22.23
CA HIS A 34 9.36 3.16 -20.77
C HIS A 34 10.52 3.88 -20.07
N ARG A 35 11.78 3.61 -20.46
CA ARG A 35 12.96 4.24 -19.84
C ARG A 35 12.97 5.76 -19.98
N ILE A 36 12.54 6.29 -21.12
CA ILE A 36 12.42 7.75 -21.34
C ILE A 36 11.38 8.34 -20.39
N TRP A 37 10.20 7.73 -20.29
CA TRP A 37 9.13 8.20 -19.40
C TRP A 37 9.52 8.11 -17.92
N THR A 38 10.14 7.00 -17.49
CA THR A 38 10.66 6.86 -16.11
C THR A 38 11.67 7.96 -15.80
N ARG A 39 12.61 8.22 -16.71
CA ARG A 39 13.61 9.28 -16.54
C ARG A 39 12.98 10.67 -16.51
N TYR A 40 11.94 10.91 -17.31
CA TYR A 40 11.20 12.18 -17.30
C TYR A 40 10.45 12.39 -15.98
N ALA A 41 9.81 11.33 -15.47
CA ALA A 41 9.02 11.39 -14.25
C ALA A 41 9.88 11.77 -13.03
N GLN A 42 11.09 11.22 -12.87
CA GLN A 42 11.96 11.48 -11.71
C GLN A 42 11.22 11.35 -10.37
N ASP A 43 10.37 10.32 -10.24
CA ASP A 43 9.52 10.05 -9.07
C ASP A 43 8.47 11.13 -8.74
N LYS A 44 8.16 12.01 -9.69
CA LYS A 44 7.13 13.05 -9.55
C LYS A 44 5.76 12.58 -10.05
N PRO A 45 4.76 12.36 -9.17
CA PRO A 45 3.45 11.81 -9.56
C PRO A 45 2.69 12.68 -10.56
N GLU A 46 2.82 14.00 -10.49
CA GLU A 46 2.16 14.93 -11.42
C GLU A 46 2.65 14.76 -12.86
N ARG A 47 3.92 14.36 -13.05
CA ARG A 47 4.48 14.09 -14.38
C ARG A 47 4.00 12.76 -14.95
N LEU A 48 3.76 11.76 -14.10
CA LEU A 48 3.19 10.48 -14.52
C LEU A 48 1.75 10.64 -15.04
N ARG A 49 1.02 11.67 -14.60
CA ARG A 49 -0.31 12.01 -15.12
C ARG A 49 -0.27 12.74 -16.48
N ALA A 50 0.89 13.19 -16.92
CA ALA A 50 1.06 13.98 -18.13
C ALA A 50 2.38 13.63 -18.84
N LEU A 51 2.52 12.36 -19.24
CA LEU A 51 3.70 11.89 -19.98
C LEU A 51 3.79 12.55 -21.35
N PRO A 52 5.00 12.99 -21.78
CA PRO A 52 5.17 13.57 -23.11
C PRO A 52 4.99 12.50 -24.19
N PRO A 53 4.39 12.83 -25.35
CA PRO A 53 4.30 11.91 -26.47
C PRO A 53 5.71 11.57 -27.00
N ILE A 54 5.93 10.28 -27.28
CA ILE A 54 7.14 9.76 -27.91
C ILE A 54 6.76 9.24 -29.30
N ILE A 55 7.37 9.81 -30.34
CA ILE A 55 7.27 9.32 -31.71
C ILE A 55 8.47 8.42 -31.95
N THR A 56 8.21 7.14 -32.20
CA THR A 56 9.26 6.17 -32.52
C THR A 56 9.39 6.03 -34.02
N LEU A 57 10.60 6.20 -34.53
CA LEU A 57 10.98 5.98 -35.92
C LEU A 57 12.07 4.90 -35.96
N LEU A 58 11.77 3.77 -36.59
CA LEU A 58 12.79 2.79 -36.93
C LEU A 58 13.14 2.96 -38.41
N VAL A 59 14.41 3.25 -38.67
CA VAL A 59 14.98 3.33 -40.01
C VAL A 59 15.61 1.99 -40.34
N TYR A 60 14.99 1.26 -41.26
CA TYR A 60 15.52 -0.02 -41.74
C TYR A 60 16.27 0.16 -43.06
N HIS A 61 17.48 -0.37 -43.12
CA HIS A 61 18.27 -0.45 -44.35
C HIS A 61 18.97 -1.81 -44.44
N GLY A 62 18.24 -2.84 -44.87
CA GLY A 62 18.77 -4.19 -45.05
C GLY A 62 18.50 -4.74 -46.45
N ARG A 63 19.05 -5.94 -46.71
CA ARG A 63 18.96 -6.62 -48.01
C ARG A 63 17.63 -7.36 -48.22
N THR A 64 16.90 -7.67 -47.15
CA THR A 64 15.64 -8.41 -47.20
C THR A 64 14.45 -7.46 -47.05
N SER A 65 13.24 -7.94 -47.32
CA SER A 65 12.05 -7.22 -46.89
C SER A 65 11.98 -7.18 -45.36
N TRP A 66 11.37 -6.14 -44.82
CA TRP A 66 11.01 -6.08 -43.41
C TRP A 66 9.74 -6.90 -43.16
N ASP A 67 9.84 -7.90 -42.30
CA ASP A 67 8.77 -8.83 -41.93
C ASP A 67 8.48 -8.84 -40.41
N VAL A 68 9.15 -8.01 -39.64
CA VAL A 68 8.93 -7.87 -38.20
C VAL A 68 7.67 -7.02 -37.95
N PRO A 69 6.78 -7.40 -37.01
CA PRO A 69 5.62 -6.60 -36.67
C PRO A 69 5.99 -5.17 -36.21
N THR A 70 5.11 -4.20 -36.45
CA THR A 70 5.35 -2.78 -36.07
C THR A 70 4.62 -2.37 -34.80
N ARG A 71 3.77 -3.25 -34.26
CA ARG A 71 3.04 -3.06 -33.00
C ARG A 71 3.38 -4.20 -32.06
N LEU A 72 3.56 -3.89 -30.77
CA LEU A 72 3.85 -4.91 -29.76
C LEU A 72 2.72 -5.94 -29.62
N ILE A 73 1.47 -5.51 -29.79
CA ILE A 73 0.29 -6.40 -29.70
C ILE A 73 0.30 -7.50 -30.76
N ASP A 74 0.89 -7.24 -31.93
CA ASP A 74 1.01 -8.21 -33.02
C ASP A 74 2.11 -9.27 -32.72
N CYS A 75 2.86 -9.11 -31.62
CA CYS A 75 3.86 -10.06 -31.15
C CYS A 75 3.34 -10.98 -30.03
N ILE A 76 2.11 -10.78 -29.56
CA ILE A 76 1.53 -11.57 -28.47
C ILE A 76 0.79 -12.77 -29.06
N ASP A 77 1.20 -13.98 -28.66
CA ASP A 77 0.56 -15.24 -29.05
C ASP A 77 -0.61 -15.53 -28.10
N ALA A 78 -1.79 -15.03 -28.45
CA ALA A 78 -3.02 -15.20 -27.68
C ALA A 78 -4.26 -15.12 -28.59
N ASP A 79 -5.40 -15.60 -28.08
CA ASP A 79 -6.69 -15.43 -28.75
C ASP A 79 -7.20 -13.97 -28.68
N GLU A 80 -8.27 -13.69 -29.40
CA GLU A 80 -8.82 -12.32 -29.50
C GLU A 80 -9.30 -11.79 -28.14
N ASP A 81 -9.87 -12.66 -27.29
CA ASP A 81 -10.36 -12.30 -25.96
C ASP A 81 -9.20 -11.81 -25.06
N LEU A 82 -8.07 -12.52 -25.09
CA LEU A 82 -6.86 -12.12 -24.36
C LEU A 82 -6.17 -10.91 -24.99
N LEU A 83 -6.16 -10.79 -26.32
CA LEU A 83 -5.60 -9.62 -27.01
C LEU A 83 -6.38 -8.35 -26.65
N GLU A 84 -7.70 -8.41 -26.54
CA GLU A 84 -8.56 -7.28 -26.15
C GLU A 84 -8.15 -6.70 -24.78
N LEU A 85 -7.81 -7.55 -23.82
CA LEU A 85 -7.34 -7.13 -22.49
C LEU A 85 -6.01 -6.37 -22.53
N GLN A 86 -5.17 -6.63 -23.54
CA GLN A 86 -3.86 -6.00 -23.71
C GLN A 86 -3.92 -4.73 -24.58
N ARG A 87 -5.03 -4.51 -25.29
CA ARG A 87 -5.18 -3.32 -26.16
C ARG A 87 -5.03 -2.04 -25.35
N ASP A 88 -4.36 -1.07 -25.96
CA ASP A 88 -4.06 0.25 -25.37
C ASP A 88 -3.25 0.23 -24.07
N GLY A 89 -2.76 -0.93 -23.61
CA GLY A 89 -2.10 -1.07 -22.30
C GLY A 89 -3.06 -0.89 -21.12
N ARG A 90 -4.32 -1.31 -21.27
CA ARG A 90 -5.32 -1.25 -20.20
C ARG A 90 -4.92 -2.13 -19.01
N TYR A 91 -5.36 -1.74 -17.82
CA TYR A 91 -5.25 -2.53 -16.61
C TYR A 91 -6.55 -2.41 -15.81
N THR A 92 -6.89 -3.47 -15.08
CA THR A 92 -8.09 -3.52 -14.23
C THR A 92 -7.72 -3.19 -12.79
N VAL A 93 -8.48 -2.30 -12.16
CA VAL A 93 -8.38 -2.02 -10.73
C VAL A 93 -9.59 -2.65 -10.04
N LYS A 94 -9.34 -3.64 -9.18
CA LYS A 94 -10.32 -4.11 -8.21
C LYS A 94 -10.09 -3.34 -6.92
N ASP A 95 -10.93 -2.34 -6.67
CA ASP A 95 -10.91 -1.60 -5.41
C ASP A 95 -11.48 -2.48 -4.28
N LEU A 96 -10.63 -2.78 -3.29
CA LEU A 96 -10.98 -3.58 -2.12
C LEU A 96 -11.43 -2.72 -0.93
N THR A 97 -11.34 -1.40 -1.04
CA THR A 97 -11.64 -0.43 0.03
C THR A 97 -13.05 0.14 -0.07
N GLY A 98 -13.67 0.06 -1.25
CA GLY A 98 -15.03 0.52 -1.52
C GLY A 98 -16.10 -0.40 -0.94
N SER A 99 -17.15 0.19 -0.34
CA SER A 99 -18.41 -0.45 0.09
C SER A 99 -18.28 -1.92 0.49
N ALA A 100 -17.75 -2.18 1.70
CA ALA A 100 -17.63 -3.49 2.38
C ALA A 100 -18.31 -4.65 1.62
N PRO A 101 -17.67 -5.20 0.57
CA PRO A 101 -18.31 -6.18 -0.27
C PRO A 101 -18.58 -7.43 0.56
N VAL A 102 -19.65 -8.14 0.21
CA VAL A 102 -19.99 -9.38 0.89
C VAL A 102 -18.82 -10.34 0.69
N TYR A 103 -18.49 -11.14 1.70
CA TYR A 103 -17.26 -11.96 1.69
C TYR A 103 -17.14 -12.83 0.44
N GLU A 104 -18.27 -13.37 -0.02
CA GLU A 104 -18.39 -14.19 -1.22
C GLU A 104 -18.06 -13.44 -2.52
N ASP A 105 -18.16 -12.11 -2.55
CA ASP A 105 -17.92 -11.29 -3.76
C ASP A 105 -16.43 -11.05 -4.07
N PHE A 106 -15.53 -11.42 -3.15
CA PHE A 106 -14.09 -11.21 -3.36
C PHE A 106 -13.51 -12.15 -4.43
N SER A 107 -13.96 -13.42 -4.48
CA SER A 107 -13.48 -14.43 -5.42
C SER A 107 -14.25 -15.74 -5.29
N ASP A 108 -14.45 -16.46 -6.40
CA ASP A 108 -14.98 -17.83 -6.39
C ASP A 108 -13.97 -18.85 -5.86
N HIS A 109 -12.66 -18.56 -5.96
CA HIS A 109 -11.60 -19.40 -5.42
C HIS A 109 -11.41 -19.13 -3.92
N PRO A 110 -11.58 -20.13 -3.02
CA PRO A 110 -11.56 -19.95 -1.55
C PRO A 110 -10.30 -19.25 -1.03
N LEU A 111 -9.11 -19.76 -1.37
CA LEU A 111 -7.85 -19.19 -0.90
C LEU A 111 -7.66 -17.73 -1.32
N LEU A 112 -8.07 -17.38 -2.54
CA LEU A 112 -7.96 -16.01 -3.06
C LEU A 112 -9.01 -15.12 -2.39
N ARG A 113 -10.23 -15.62 -2.15
CA ARG A 113 -11.28 -14.93 -1.40
C ARG A 113 -10.80 -14.59 0.01
N ALA A 114 -10.25 -15.55 0.74
CA ALA A 114 -9.67 -15.33 2.07
C ALA A 114 -8.53 -14.29 2.05
N GLY A 115 -7.62 -14.38 1.08
CA GLY A 115 -6.51 -13.43 0.94
C GLY A 115 -6.96 -12.00 0.60
N LEU A 116 -7.89 -11.85 -0.35
CA LEU A 116 -8.46 -10.54 -0.72
C LEU A 116 -9.30 -9.95 0.41
N ALA A 117 -10.07 -10.78 1.13
CA ALA A 117 -10.83 -10.36 2.30
C ALA A 117 -9.90 -9.87 3.43
N ALA A 118 -8.78 -10.56 3.68
CA ALA A 118 -7.78 -10.10 4.64
C ALA A 118 -7.30 -8.68 4.28
N LEU A 119 -6.91 -8.46 3.02
CA LEU A 119 -6.46 -7.15 2.53
C LEU A 119 -7.56 -6.08 2.60
N ALA A 120 -8.79 -6.43 2.21
CA ALA A 120 -9.92 -5.51 2.22
C ALA A 120 -10.31 -5.09 3.65
N TRP A 121 -10.26 -6.04 4.58
CA TRP A 121 -10.66 -5.81 5.96
C TRP A 121 -9.61 -5.09 6.79
N ALA A 122 -8.39 -4.92 6.28
CA ALA A 122 -7.30 -4.18 6.93
C ALA A 122 -7.69 -2.80 7.48
N PHE A 123 -8.66 -2.12 6.86
CA PHE A 123 -9.11 -0.78 7.24
C PHE A 123 -10.44 -0.78 8.01
N VAL A 124 -11.01 -1.95 8.33
CA VAL A 124 -12.23 -2.07 9.13
C VAL A 124 -11.91 -1.78 10.59
N LYS A 125 -12.73 -0.94 11.24
CA LYS A 125 -12.52 -0.48 12.63
C LYS A 125 -12.40 -1.63 13.64
N HIS A 126 -13.21 -2.68 13.48
CA HIS A 126 -13.23 -3.83 14.38
C HIS A 126 -13.33 -5.11 13.55
N PHE A 127 -12.33 -5.96 13.70
CA PHE A 127 -12.29 -7.29 13.11
C PHE A 127 -12.75 -8.30 14.15
N GLN A 128 -13.88 -8.96 13.88
CA GLN A 128 -14.56 -9.84 14.83
C GLN A 128 -14.13 -11.30 14.69
N PRO A 129 -14.21 -12.12 15.76
CA PRO A 129 -13.94 -13.56 15.71
C PRO A 129 -14.71 -14.30 14.60
N GLU A 130 -15.94 -13.90 14.30
CA GLU A 130 -16.76 -14.51 13.25
C GLU A 130 -16.19 -14.24 11.84
N GLN A 131 -15.54 -13.08 11.64
CA GLN A 131 -14.87 -12.77 10.37
C GLN A 131 -13.60 -13.59 10.21
N LEU A 132 -12.85 -13.78 11.31
CA LEU A 132 -11.72 -14.71 11.32
C LEU A 132 -12.17 -16.13 11.01
N ALA A 133 -13.26 -16.58 11.62
CA ALA A 133 -13.81 -17.91 11.40
C ALA A 133 -14.19 -18.13 9.94
N ARG A 134 -14.89 -17.17 9.32
CA ARG A 134 -15.23 -17.22 7.88
C ARG A 134 -13.98 -17.31 7.00
N LEU A 135 -12.97 -16.51 7.31
CA LEU A 135 -11.71 -16.51 6.56
C LEU A 135 -11.00 -17.87 6.69
N LEU A 136 -10.95 -18.43 7.89
CA LEU A 136 -10.34 -19.73 8.16
C LEU A 136 -11.04 -20.89 7.43
N GLN A 137 -12.35 -20.82 7.20
CA GLN A 137 -13.08 -21.86 6.45
C GLN A 137 -12.54 -22.02 5.02
N ASP A 138 -12.03 -20.95 4.42
CA ASP A 138 -11.51 -20.95 3.04
C ASP A 138 -9.99 -21.17 2.96
N LEU A 139 -9.28 -21.00 4.07
CA LEU A 139 -7.86 -21.28 4.15
C LEU A 139 -7.66 -22.79 4.30
N PRO A 140 -6.79 -23.45 3.53
CA PRO A 140 -6.45 -24.84 3.80
C PRO A 140 -5.54 -24.96 5.04
N ASP A 141 -5.67 -26.04 5.81
CA ASP A 141 -4.95 -26.26 7.08
C ASP A 141 -3.42 -26.16 6.89
N GLU A 142 -2.88 -26.85 5.88
CA GLU A 142 -1.43 -26.96 5.64
C GLU A 142 -0.94 -26.06 4.49
N HIS A 143 -1.62 -24.95 4.21
CA HIS A 143 -1.21 -24.05 3.12
C HIS A 143 -0.17 -23.01 3.59
N PRO A 144 0.92 -22.76 2.83
CA PRO A 144 1.94 -21.78 3.19
C PRO A 144 1.41 -20.36 3.44
N LEU A 145 0.33 -19.98 2.74
CA LEU A 145 -0.31 -18.67 2.91
C LEU A 145 -1.19 -18.55 4.16
N THR A 146 -1.64 -19.67 4.75
CA THR A 146 -2.52 -19.64 5.93
C THR A 146 -1.85 -18.88 7.07
N ARG A 147 -0.61 -19.26 7.40
CA ARG A 147 0.16 -18.56 8.44
C ARG A 147 0.41 -17.10 8.09
N GLN A 148 0.73 -16.78 6.83
CA GLN A 148 1.02 -15.40 6.41
C GLN A 148 -0.21 -14.49 6.53
N ILE A 149 -1.38 -15.00 6.16
CA ILE A 149 -2.64 -14.26 6.28
C ILE A 149 -3.00 -14.04 7.74
N LEU A 150 -2.80 -15.03 8.62
CA LEU A 150 -3.06 -14.86 10.05
C LEU A 150 -2.10 -13.86 10.71
N ILE A 151 -0.81 -13.91 10.37
CA ILE A 151 0.17 -12.88 10.81
C ILE A 151 -0.29 -11.50 10.38
N TYR A 152 -0.69 -11.36 9.12
CA TYR A 152 -1.16 -10.09 8.59
C TYR A 152 -2.37 -9.55 9.39
N ILE A 153 -3.37 -10.40 9.64
CA ILE A 153 -4.57 -10.05 10.42
C ILE A 153 -4.18 -9.58 11.84
N VAL A 154 -3.33 -10.34 12.54
CA VAL A 154 -2.90 -10.00 13.91
C VAL A 154 -2.12 -8.69 13.96
N ARG A 155 -1.30 -8.41 12.94
CA ARG A 155 -0.52 -7.16 12.85
C ARG A 155 -1.39 -5.95 12.55
N VAL A 156 -2.34 -6.08 11.63
CA VAL A 156 -3.17 -4.97 11.17
C VAL A 156 -4.33 -4.66 12.13
N HIS A 157 -4.89 -5.68 12.79
CA HIS A 157 -6.02 -5.51 13.70
C HIS A 157 -5.61 -5.54 15.16
N THR A 158 -6.32 -4.81 16.02
CA THR A 158 -6.12 -4.77 17.48
C THR A 158 -6.72 -5.96 18.24
N MET A 159 -7.03 -7.04 17.54
CA MET A 159 -7.61 -8.25 18.11
C MET A 159 -6.71 -8.83 19.21
N THR A 160 -7.34 -9.32 20.27
CA THR A 160 -6.70 -10.00 21.39
C THR A 160 -6.42 -11.47 21.09
N GLU A 161 -5.54 -12.10 21.87
CA GLU A 161 -5.28 -13.54 21.75
C GLU A 161 -6.55 -14.37 22.02
N ASP A 162 -7.41 -13.94 22.93
CA ASP A 162 -8.66 -14.63 23.25
C ASP A 162 -9.69 -14.53 22.11
N GLU A 163 -9.85 -13.35 21.50
CA GLU A 163 -10.70 -13.18 20.31
C GLU A 163 -10.16 -14.00 19.11
N PHE A 164 -8.83 -14.09 18.97
CA PHE A 164 -8.21 -14.97 17.97
C PHE A 164 -8.59 -16.43 18.22
N LYS A 165 -8.37 -16.93 19.44
CA LYS A 165 -8.72 -18.30 19.84
C LYS A 165 -10.20 -18.59 19.59
N GLN A 166 -11.08 -17.66 19.94
CA GLN A 166 -12.51 -17.77 19.69
C GLN A 166 -12.82 -17.96 18.19
N GLY A 167 -12.22 -17.14 17.32
CA GLY A 167 -12.45 -17.25 15.88
C GLY A 167 -11.86 -18.54 15.28
N VAL A 168 -10.73 -19.01 15.79
CA VAL A 168 -10.16 -20.31 15.40
C VAL A 168 -11.05 -21.45 15.87
N ALA A 169 -11.51 -21.44 17.12
CA ALA A 169 -12.39 -22.47 17.68
C ALA A 169 -13.71 -22.62 16.90
N MET A 170 -14.24 -21.51 16.37
CA MET A 170 -15.45 -21.50 15.54
C MET A 170 -15.29 -22.23 14.19
N ALA A 171 -14.10 -22.22 13.60
CA ALA A 171 -13.87 -22.77 12.26
C ALA A 171 -13.04 -24.05 12.25
N LYS A 172 -12.00 -24.11 13.09
CA LYS A 172 -10.96 -25.15 13.13
C LYS A 172 -10.49 -25.40 14.56
N PRO A 173 -11.34 -25.96 15.43
CA PRO A 173 -11.00 -26.18 16.84
C PRO A 173 -9.77 -27.09 17.02
N HIS A 174 -9.54 -28.03 16.09
CA HIS A 174 -8.37 -28.92 16.12
C HIS A 174 -7.03 -28.21 15.88
N LEU A 175 -7.05 -26.97 15.36
CA LEU A 175 -5.84 -26.18 15.08
C LEU A 175 -5.63 -25.01 16.04
N GLU A 176 -6.48 -24.83 17.05
CA GLU A 176 -6.40 -23.69 17.97
C GLU A 176 -5.02 -23.57 18.63
N GLU A 177 -4.54 -24.64 19.25
CA GLU A 177 -3.25 -24.67 19.94
C GLU A 177 -2.09 -24.45 18.95
N ALA A 178 -2.12 -25.16 17.81
CA ALA A 178 -1.08 -25.07 16.79
C ALA A 178 -0.96 -23.66 16.20
N LEU A 179 -2.09 -23.03 15.83
CA LEU A 179 -2.11 -21.69 15.25
C LEU A 179 -1.76 -20.61 16.27
N THR A 180 -2.26 -20.72 17.50
CA THR A 180 -1.91 -19.79 18.58
C THR A 180 -0.41 -19.82 18.86
N MET A 181 0.17 -21.02 18.99
CA MET A 181 1.62 -21.19 19.18
C MET A 181 2.42 -20.64 18.00
N SER A 182 1.93 -20.81 16.77
CA SER A 182 2.61 -20.30 15.57
C SER A 182 2.71 -18.77 15.49
N LEU A 183 1.86 -18.06 16.26
CA LEU A 183 1.78 -16.60 16.34
C LEU A 183 2.26 -16.06 17.69
N ALA A 184 2.80 -16.91 18.57
CA ALA A 184 3.20 -16.53 19.93
C ALA A 184 4.16 -15.32 19.95
N GLN A 185 5.12 -15.26 19.02
CA GLN A 185 6.04 -14.12 18.91
C GLN A 185 5.32 -12.81 18.60
N GLU A 186 4.33 -12.81 17.70
CA GLU A 186 3.56 -11.61 17.35
C GLU A 186 2.76 -11.10 18.56
N TRP A 187 2.25 -12.01 19.38
CA TRP A 187 1.58 -11.66 20.64
C TRP A 187 2.56 -11.10 21.68
N MET A 188 3.76 -11.67 21.81
CA MET A 188 4.80 -11.17 22.69
C MET A 188 5.26 -9.76 22.28
N ASP A 189 5.59 -9.56 21.00
CA ASP A 189 6.05 -8.29 20.45
C ASP A 189 4.97 -7.20 20.67
N ARG A 190 3.70 -7.55 20.44
CA ARG A 190 2.58 -6.65 20.71
C ARG A 190 2.42 -6.33 22.19
N GLY A 191 2.57 -7.34 23.05
CA GLY A 191 2.51 -7.19 24.50
C GLY A 191 3.59 -6.26 25.01
N GLU A 192 4.82 -6.41 24.50
CA GLU A 192 5.95 -5.55 24.82
C GLU A 192 5.70 -4.11 24.36
N ALA A 193 5.29 -3.90 23.10
CA ALA A 193 5.00 -2.56 22.57
C ALA A 193 3.91 -1.85 23.39
N LYS A 194 2.81 -2.55 23.72
CA LYS A 194 1.76 -2.00 24.60
C LYS A 194 2.26 -1.75 26.02
N GLY A 195 3.17 -2.59 26.52
CA GLY A 195 3.79 -2.45 27.84
C GLY A 195 4.66 -1.19 27.93
N VAL A 196 5.50 -0.94 26.92
CA VAL A 196 6.34 0.26 26.81
C VAL A 196 5.46 1.51 26.78
N GLN A 197 4.45 1.56 25.90
CA GLN A 197 3.53 2.70 25.81
C GLN A 197 2.81 2.99 27.14
N LYS A 198 2.30 1.94 27.82
CA LYS A 198 1.68 2.11 29.14
C LYS A 198 2.67 2.62 30.18
N GLY A 199 3.91 2.12 30.16
CA GLY A 199 4.98 2.58 31.05
C GLY A 199 5.34 4.06 30.84
N GLU A 200 5.45 4.50 29.58
CA GLU A 200 5.70 5.90 29.23
C GLU A 200 4.55 6.82 29.65
N ALA A 201 3.30 6.40 29.39
CA ALA A 201 2.12 7.14 29.80
C ALA A 201 2.05 7.31 31.33
N GLN A 202 2.28 6.22 32.08
CA GLN A 202 2.31 6.24 33.55
C GLN A 202 3.46 7.12 34.08
N MET A 203 4.64 7.04 33.47
CA MET A 203 5.78 7.89 33.82
C MET A 203 5.47 9.38 33.59
N LEU A 204 4.83 9.72 32.47
CA LEU A 204 4.44 11.09 32.15
C LEU A 204 3.40 11.62 33.15
N ILE A 205 2.40 10.81 33.48
CA ILE A 205 1.41 11.16 34.53
C ILE A 205 2.13 11.45 35.86
N TRP A 206 3.04 10.56 36.27
CA TRP A 206 3.82 10.75 37.50
C TRP A 206 4.66 12.03 37.47
N LEU A 207 5.35 12.33 36.37
CA LEU A 207 6.14 13.56 36.21
C LEU A 207 5.26 14.82 36.27
N LEU A 208 4.05 14.78 35.69
CA LEU A 208 3.10 15.89 35.76
C LEU A 208 2.61 16.13 37.20
N GLU A 209 2.32 15.06 37.95
CA GLU A 209 1.97 15.17 39.38
C GLU A 209 3.09 15.80 40.19
N GLN A 210 4.32 15.33 40.01
CA GLN A 210 5.47 15.82 40.78
C GLN A 210 5.77 17.30 40.49
N LYS A 211 5.61 17.74 39.24
CA LYS A 211 6.00 19.10 38.82
C LYS A 211 4.90 20.15 38.97
N PHE A 212 3.64 19.76 38.79
CA PHE A 212 2.50 20.69 38.72
C PHE A 212 1.39 20.38 39.73
N GLY A 213 1.57 19.36 40.58
CA GLY A 213 0.62 18.96 41.62
C GLY A 213 -0.45 17.98 41.13
N SER A 214 -1.17 17.38 42.08
CA SER A 214 -2.11 16.26 41.88
C SER A 214 -3.35 16.57 41.02
N GLN A 215 -3.58 17.83 40.66
CA GLN A 215 -4.69 18.24 39.79
C GLN A 215 -4.27 18.27 38.30
N ALA A 216 -2.97 18.37 38.01
CA ALA A 216 -2.48 18.55 36.65
C ALA A 216 -2.71 17.36 35.71
N PRO A 217 -2.51 16.08 36.13
CA PRO A 217 -2.73 14.96 35.22
C PRO A 217 -4.20 14.76 34.87
N LYS A 218 -5.13 15.11 35.76
CA LYS A 218 -6.58 14.99 35.51
C LYS A 218 -7.03 15.78 34.27
N ALA A 219 -6.34 16.87 33.94
CA ALA A 219 -6.64 17.67 32.76
C ALA A 219 -6.13 17.05 31.45
N TYR A 220 -5.17 16.11 31.51
CA TYR A 220 -4.49 15.56 30.34
C TYR A 220 -4.57 14.02 30.24
N GLN A 221 -5.19 13.36 31.21
CA GLN A 221 -5.23 11.90 31.34
C GLN A 221 -5.78 11.23 30.06
N ASP A 222 -6.95 11.66 29.58
CA ASP A 222 -7.54 11.16 28.34
C ASP A 222 -6.64 11.38 27.11
N SER A 223 -5.90 12.49 27.07
CA SER A 223 -5.01 12.80 25.95
C SER A 223 -3.72 11.97 25.99
N ILE A 224 -3.22 11.65 27.18
CA ILE A 224 -2.02 10.84 27.39
C ILE A 224 -2.35 9.35 27.14
N GLU A 225 -3.50 8.87 27.61
CA GLU A 225 -3.93 7.48 27.42
C GLU A 225 -4.33 7.16 25.97
N LYS A 226 -4.73 8.17 25.19
CA LYS A 226 -5.11 8.03 23.76
C LYS A 226 -4.01 8.49 22.79
N ALA A 227 -2.83 8.84 23.29
CA ALA A 227 -1.74 9.26 22.43
C ALA A 227 -1.09 8.05 21.75
N ASP A 228 -1.29 7.94 20.44
CA ASP A 228 -0.49 7.04 19.59
C ASP A 228 0.71 7.81 19.01
N GLU A 229 1.77 7.08 18.61
CA GLU A 229 3.04 7.62 18.08
C GLU A 229 2.95 8.72 16.98
N PRO A 230 1.91 8.87 16.11
CA PRO A 230 2.03 9.83 15.02
C PRO A 230 1.79 11.31 15.38
N HIS A 231 1.59 11.70 16.66
CA HIS A 231 1.18 13.08 17.01
C HIS A 231 2.20 13.95 17.76
N VAL A 232 3.45 13.55 17.94
CA VAL A 232 4.43 14.37 18.70
C VAL A 232 5.11 15.47 17.88
N VAL A 233 4.91 15.55 16.55
CA VAL A 233 5.52 16.61 15.71
C VAL A 233 4.47 17.48 15.01
N SER A 234 3.69 18.25 15.76
CA SER A 234 3.21 19.57 15.29
C SER A 234 2.41 20.30 16.36
N HIS A 235 3.09 20.85 17.36
CA HIS A 235 2.63 22.11 17.93
C HIS A 235 3.67 23.19 17.61
N PRO A 236 3.34 24.19 16.79
CA PRO A 236 4.25 25.29 16.53
C PRO A 236 4.50 25.98 17.86
N ARG A 237 5.78 26.15 18.21
CA ARG A 237 6.22 26.98 19.34
C ARG A 237 5.52 28.34 19.20
N SER A 238 4.43 28.53 19.93
CA SER A 238 3.77 29.81 20.03
C SER A 238 4.77 30.76 20.69
N ARG A 239 4.98 31.89 20.01
CA ARG A 239 5.92 32.93 20.42
C ARG A 239 5.52 33.43 21.81
N LEU A 240 6.24 32.99 22.84
CA LEU A 240 6.29 33.70 24.11
C LEU A 240 6.93 35.07 23.80
N GLY A 241 6.08 36.10 23.77
CA GLY A 241 6.49 37.48 23.58
C GLY A 241 7.51 37.88 24.64
N ARG A 242 8.66 38.38 24.20
CA ARG A 242 9.59 39.10 25.07
C ARG A 242 8.88 40.37 25.57
N PRO A 243 8.92 40.70 26.87
CA PRO A 243 8.51 42.02 27.33
C PRO A 243 9.54 43.05 26.86
N VAL A 244 9.07 44.06 26.13
CA VAL A 244 9.88 45.22 25.73
C VAL A 244 9.98 46.14 26.96
N CYS A 245 11.16 46.20 27.58
CA CYS A 245 11.47 47.26 28.54
C CYS A 245 11.55 48.59 27.79
N SER A 246 10.70 49.55 28.18
CA SER A 246 10.84 50.95 27.76
C SER A 246 11.87 51.64 28.66
N PRO A 247 12.80 52.46 28.12
CA PRO A 247 13.73 53.21 28.96
C PRO A 247 13.04 54.41 29.63
N PRO A 248 13.51 54.87 30.80
CA PRO A 248 12.93 56.01 31.49
C PRO A 248 13.24 57.31 30.76
N THR A 249 12.23 58.18 30.68
CA THR A 249 12.32 59.55 30.20
C THR A 249 13.18 60.40 31.14
N ALA A 250 14.13 61.13 30.54
CA ALA A 250 14.69 62.38 31.03
C ALA A 250 14.80 63.34 29.83
#